data_AF-A0A8S3CGV5-F1
#
_entry.id   AF-A0A8S3CGV5-F1
#
_cell.length_a   1.000
_cell.length_b   1.000
_cell.length_c   1.000
_cell.angle_alpha   90.00
_cell.angle_beta   90.00
_cell.angle_gamma   90.00
#
_symmetry.space_group_name_H-M   'P 1'
#
loop_
_entity.id
_entity.type
_entity.pdbx_description
1 polymer ?
#
loop_
_entity_poly.entity_id
_entity_poly.type
_entity_poly.pdbx_seq_one_letter_code
_entity_poly.pdbx_strand_id
1 'polypeptide(L)'
;MRHVTWTSRTTVFLRLKQTIKRKRIDNQVSLFLGLLIYRELSLFFDEKTVSASRKQYITTVVSHEIAHQWFGNLVSPAWWGELWLKEGFANYMETLASDFVEPSWMQEEQFVVEKIFRFMVADSLPTSRPISIQSTNPADIFQLFDLITYDKGATLIRMMSMFLGADTFQRGVRTYLKALSFSSATQNDLWEYLSEAANNTIDVERIMDGWTRQAGYPIVEVNRVYNAANRQSVGGRMTISQRPFSFFSSTTKSDKWWIPFKYFDRTSTQLPNGNEIVWLNDTSATILVATSDSDWVLTNPGYLSIYRTKYDPQNFRLIVAQLQTDHTRIPVITRGALIDDTFALSRTGLINATDAYQLIQYMKSETEYVPWTAALSAMSQQTELLANHDILLDVERYFLELVLPIYNTIGWIPIDQSTEWLRTLLQPSIVSAACRYGHQGCIEAARSAYRRWNLNPALNQIPADVRSIVYCTVVREGSQSEFNFLWARLQRESIAS
;
A
#
# COMPACT_ATOMS: atom_id res chain seq x y z
N MET A 1 6.56 19.23 -2.69
CA MET A 1 6.70 18.77 -1.30
C MET A 1 7.74 19.65 -0.62
N ARG A 2 7.40 20.36 0.46
CA ARG A 2 8.39 21.08 1.26
C ARG A 2 9.00 20.06 2.23
N HIS A 3 10.32 19.92 2.24
CA HIS A 3 11.02 19.11 3.24
C HIS A 3 10.66 19.63 4.65
N VAL A 4 9.88 18.84 5.39
CA VAL A 4 9.50 19.15 6.77
C VAL A 4 10.61 18.65 7.68
N THR A 5 11.42 19.56 8.20
CA THR A 5 12.43 19.26 9.21
C THR A 5 11.77 19.12 10.58
N TRP A 6 11.77 17.92 11.15
CA TRP A 6 11.41 17.65 12.55
C TRP A 6 12.50 18.16 13.51
N THR A 7 12.56 19.47 13.77
CA THR A 7 13.47 20.00 14.81
C THR A 7 12.79 19.99 16.18
N SER A 8 12.64 18.81 16.78
CA SER A 8 12.38 18.67 18.22
C SER A 8 13.69 18.33 18.91
N ARG A 9 14.36 19.32 19.52
CA ARG A 9 15.49 19.11 20.44
C ARG A 9 14.99 18.63 21.80
N THR A 10 14.25 17.53 21.83
CA THR A 10 13.91 16.84 23.08
C THR A 10 14.39 15.42 22.95
N THR A 11 15.66 15.19 23.26
CA THR A 11 16.18 13.84 23.37
C THR A 11 15.55 13.22 24.61
N VAL A 12 14.70 12.20 24.43
CA VAL A 12 14.03 11.52 25.55
C VAL A 12 15.03 10.68 26.38
N PHE A 13 16.21 10.35 25.83
CA PHE A 13 17.20 9.48 26.47
C PHE A 13 18.65 9.96 26.33
N LEU A 14 19.50 9.58 27.30
CA LEU A 14 20.94 9.80 27.23
C LEU A 14 21.66 8.85 26.25
N ARG A 15 21.11 7.63 26.00
CA ARG A 15 21.61 6.62 25.05
C ARG A 15 20.48 5.70 24.56
N LEU A 16 20.51 5.30 23.29
CA LEU A 16 19.68 4.25 22.69
C LEU A 16 20.56 3.05 22.33
N LYS A 17 20.22 1.84 22.77
CA LYS A 17 20.93 0.61 22.40
C LYS A 17 20.07 -0.28 21.50
N GLN A 18 20.69 -0.83 20.47
CA GLN A 18 20.08 -1.85 19.60
C GLN A 18 20.86 -3.16 19.80
N THR A 19 20.14 -4.28 20.01
CA THR A 19 20.76 -5.58 20.32
C THR A 19 20.09 -6.70 19.53
N ILE A 20 20.88 -7.73 19.21
CA ILE A 20 20.45 -8.86 18.39
C ILE A 20 20.45 -10.12 19.24
N LYS A 21 19.43 -10.96 19.07
CA LYS A 21 19.33 -12.24 19.77
C LYS A 21 19.16 -13.39 18.78
N ARG A 22 20.06 -14.38 18.85
CA ARG A 22 20.07 -15.58 17.97
C ARG A 22 19.10 -16.71 18.38
N LYS A 23 18.60 -16.71 19.62
CA LYS A 23 17.59 -17.69 20.07
C LYS A 23 16.18 -17.24 19.67
N ARG A 24 15.29 -18.19 19.35
CA ARG A 24 13.87 -17.97 19.03
C ARG A 24 13.27 -16.90 19.95
N ILE A 25 12.94 -15.75 19.38
CA ILE A 25 11.97 -14.82 19.93
C ILE A 25 10.69 -15.11 19.14
N ASP A 26 9.56 -15.36 19.80
CA ASP A 26 8.30 -15.62 19.10
C ASP A 26 7.81 -14.39 18.30
N ASN A 27 8.23 -13.18 18.72
CA ASN A 27 8.02 -11.91 18.01
C ASN A 27 9.24 -11.47 17.18
N GLN A 28 9.01 -10.67 16.13
CA GLN A 28 10.09 -10.15 15.26
C GLN A 28 10.99 -9.13 15.96
N VAL A 29 10.43 -8.36 16.91
CA VAL A 29 11.13 -7.33 17.70
C VAL A 29 10.57 -7.28 19.13
N SER A 30 11.35 -6.80 20.10
CA SER A 30 10.88 -6.37 21.42
C SER A 30 11.31 -4.93 21.74
N LEU A 31 10.37 -4.17 22.32
CA LEU A 31 10.35 -2.71 22.34
C LEU A 31 10.58 -2.12 23.74
N PHE A 32 11.76 -2.33 24.32
CA PHE A 32 12.06 -1.72 25.61
C PHE A 32 12.53 -0.28 25.43
N LEU A 33 12.12 0.58 26.37
CA LEU A 33 12.53 1.97 26.37
C LEU A 33 14.05 2.09 26.49
N GLY A 34 14.69 2.68 25.47
CA GLY A 34 16.16 2.78 25.39
C GLY A 34 16.90 1.49 25.02
N LEU A 35 16.21 0.35 24.83
CA LEU A 35 16.78 -0.93 24.41
C LEU A 35 15.88 -1.64 23.38
N LEU A 36 16.24 -1.51 22.10
CA LEU A 36 15.54 -2.16 20.98
C LEU A 36 16.17 -3.52 20.68
N ILE A 37 15.37 -4.58 20.66
CA ILE A 37 15.84 -5.95 20.43
C ILE A 37 15.25 -6.49 19.14
N TYR A 38 16.11 -6.82 18.17
CA TYR A 38 15.71 -7.31 16.85
C TYR A 38 16.04 -8.79 16.67
N ARG A 39 15.25 -9.49 15.85
CA ARG A 39 15.71 -10.73 15.20
C ARG A 39 16.91 -10.42 14.28
N GLU A 40 17.80 -11.38 14.11
CA GLU A 40 19.04 -11.23 13.33
C GLU A 40 18.77 -10.63 11.94
N LEU A 41 17.78 -11.18 11.24
CA LEU A 41 17.41 -10.73 9.90
C LEU A 41 16.73 -9.35 9.84
N SER A 42 16.27 -8.81 10.96
CA SER A 42 15.59 -7.50 11.03
C SER A 42 16.56 -6.36 11.35
N LEU A 43 17.86 -6.64 11.50
CA LEU A 43 18.88 -5.62 11.76
C LEU A 43 20.21 -5.89 11.02
N PHE A 44 20.66 -7.14 10.90
CA PHE A 44 21.90 -7.43 10.16
C PHE A 44 21.70 -7.27 8.66
N PHE A 45 22.70 -6.63 8.04
CA PHE A 45 22.77 -6.39 6.62
C PHE A 45 24.18 -6.69 6.13
N ASP A 46 24.28 -7.43 5.04
CA ASP A 46 25.49 -7.61 4.24
C ASP A 46 25.18 -7.19 2.80
N GLU A 47 25.86 -6.13 2.35
CA GLU A 47 25.68 -5.53 1.03
C GLU A 47 25.78 -6.54 -0.13
N LYS A 48 26.53 -7.62 0.05
CA LYS A 48 26.78 -8.60 -1.02
C LYS A 48 25.67 -9.66 -1.13
N THR A 49 24.89 -9.88 -0.08
CA THR A 49 24.00 -11.05 0.02
C THR A 49 22.53 -10.70 0.18
N VAL A 50 22.24 -9.47 0.62
CA VAL A 50 20.89 -8.99 0.94
C VAL A 50 20.24 -8.30 -0.26
N SER A 51 18.96 -8.59 -0.52
CA SER A 51 18.17 -7.95 -1.59
C SER A 51 17.85 -6.49 -1.25
N ALA A 52 17.58 -5.67 -2.26
CA ALA A 52 17.12 -4.29 -2.10
C ALA A 52 15.84 -4.23 -1.26
N SER A 53 14.88 -5.12 -1.52
CA SER A 53 13.65 -5.24 -0.73
C SER A 53 13.91 -5.54 0.74
N ARG A 54 14.95 -6.33 1.05
CA ARG A 54 15.33 -6.65 2.42
C ARG A 54 16.07 -5.50 3.10
N LYS A 55 16.92 -4.77 2.36
CA LYS A 55 17.54 -3.52 2.84
C LYS A 55 16.48 -2.49 3.21
N GLN A 56 15.46 -2.34 2.37
CA GLN A 56 14.30 -1.49 2.65
C GLN A 56 13.57 -1.94 3.91
N TYR A 57 13.21 -3.22 3.99
CA TYR A 57 12.53 -3.78 5.16
C TYR A 57 13.30 -3.58 6.48
N ILE A 58 14.62 -3.73 6.49
CA ILE A 58 15.44 -3.47 7.69
C ILE A 58 15.33 -1.99 8.09
N THR A 59 15.40 -1.08 7.12
CA THR A 59 15.34 0.37 7.36
C THR A 59 13.96 0.79 7.87
N THR A 60 12.88 0.24 7.30
CA THR A 60 11.51 0.53 7.77
C THR A 60 11.29 -0.01 9.17
N VAL A 61 11.69 -1.26 9.44
CA VAL A 61 11.61 -1.84 10.79
C VAL A 61 12.38 -1.01 11.80
N VAL A 62 13.64 -0.66 11.55
CA VAL A 62 14.41 0.19 12.48
C VAL A 62 13.70 1.53 12.72
N SER A 63 13.15 2.14 11.68
CA SER A 63 12.39 3.38 11.78
C SER A 63 11.10 3.23 12.62
N HIS A 64 10.37 2.13 12.45
CA HIS A 64 9.16 1.77 13.21
C HIS A 64 9.47 1.69 14.71
N GLU A 65 10.52 0.95 15.07
CA GLU A 65 10.87 0.75 16.47
C GLU A 65 11.41 2.03 17.15
N ILE A 66 12.06 2.90 16.38
CA ILE A 66 12.47 4.23 16.85
C ILE A 66 11.24 5.12 17.04
N ALA A 67 10.25 5.07 16.16
CA ALA A 67 9.01 5.82 16.32
C ALA A 67 8.28 5.44 17.61
N HIS A 68 8.35 4.16 18.02
CA HIS A 68 7.79 3.70 19.29
C HIS A 68 8.39 4.35 20.54
N GLN A 69 9.57 4.97 20.46
CA GLN A 69 10.10 5.75 21.58
C GLN A 69 9.19 6.93 21.96
N TRP A 70 8.41 7.45 21.01
CA TRP A 70 7.36 8.44 21.27
C TRP A 70 5.98 7.79 21.33
N PHE A 71 5.60 7.02 20.32
CA PHE A 71 4.26 6.43 20.19
C PHE A 71 4.22 5.01 20.75
N GLY A 72 3.73 4.86 21.99
CA GLY A 72 3.67 3.59 22.70
C GLY A 72 4.49 3.58 23.98
N ASN A 73 5.67 4.24 23.98
CA ASN A 73 6.53 4.32 25.17
C ASN A 73 6.38 5.64 25.94
N LEU A 74 6.57 6.79 25.29
CA LEU A 74 6.40 8.10 25.94
C LEU A 74 4.92 8.37 26.23
N VAL A 75 4.05 8.08 25.26
CA VAL A 75 2.60 8.06 25.45
C VAL A 75 2.10 6.68 25.07
N SER A 76 1.55 5.95 26.05
CA SER A 76 1.08 4.57 25.84
C SER A 76 -0.42 4.54 25.57
N PRO A 77 -0.94 3.55 24.82
CA PRO A 77 -2.40 3.38 24.74
C PRO A 77 -2.95 3.04 26.14
N ALA A 78 -4.10 3.63 26.49
CA ALA A 78 -4.77 3.40 27.77
C ALA A 78 -5.21 1.94 27.96
N TRP A 79 -5.51 1.25 26.85
CA TRP A 79 -5.78 -0.18 26.83
C TRP A 79 -5.43 -0.76 25.45
N TRP A 80 -5.38 -2.09 25.34
CA TRP A 80 -5.13 -2.80 24.09
C TRP A 80 -6.13 -2.48 22.98
N GLY A 81 -7.34 -2.06 23.34
CA GLY A 81 -8.34 -1.60 22.39
C GLY A 81 -7.95 -0.34 21.61
N GLU A 82 -6.94 0.40 22.07
CA GLU A 82 -6.38 1.59 21.42
C GLU A 82 -4.99 1.33 20.83
N LEU A 83 -4.63 0.06 20.60
CA LEU A 83 -3.30 -0.35 20.13
C LEU A 83 -2.86 0.37 18.85
N TRP A 84 -3.80 0.80 18.01
CA TRP A 84 -3.52 1.55 16.79
C TRP A 84 -2.87 2.92 17.04
N LEU A 85 -3.08 3.55 18.21
CA LEU A 85 -2.37 4.78 18.58
C LEU A 85 -0.86 4.56 18.72
N LYS A 86 -0.46 3.31 19.00
CA LYS A 86 0.94 2.88 19.05
C LYS A 86 1.40 2.41 17.66
N GLU A 87 0.77 1.35 17.15
CA GLU A 87 1.24 0.65 15.96
C GLU A 87 0.94 1.41 14.67
N GLY A 88 -0.22 2.07 14.57
CA GLY A 88 -0.58 2.89 13.41
C GLY A 88 0.34 4.10 13.24
N PHE A 89 0.68 4.80 14.34
CA PHE A 89 1.64 5.91 14.29
C PHE A 89 3.04 5.45 13.93
N ALA A 90 3.54 4.37 14.53
CA ALA A 90 4.85 3.84 14.17
C ALA A 90 4.88 3.41 12.69
N ASN A 91 3.82 2.74 12.21
CA ASN A 91 3.69 2.28 10.82
C ASN A 91 3.56 3.44 9.81
N TYR A 92 3.04 4.60 10.21
CA TYR A 92 3.08 5.82 9.39
C TYR A 92 4.45 6.51 9.43
N MET A 93 5.04 6.60 10.62
CA MET A 93 6.34 7.24 10.83
C MET A 93 7.49 6.47 10.18
N GLU A 94 7.42 5.14 10.07
CA GLU A 94 8.45 4.37 9.36
C GLU A 94 8.56 4.77 7.88
N THR A 95 7.43 5.06 7.22
CA THR A 95 7.42 5.55 5.82
C THR A 95 8.09 6.90 5.75
N LEU A 96 7.67 7.85 6.59
CA LEU A 96 8.22 9.21 6.59
C LEU A 96 9.72 9.26 6.95
N ALA A 97 10.13 8.48 7.95
CA ALA A 97 11.52 8.43 8.39
C ALA A 97 12.41 7.73 7.37
N SER A 98 11.95 6.63 6.76
CA SER A 98 12.69 5.95 5.71
C SER A 98 12.83 6.83 4.46
N ASP A 99 11.76 7.54 4.07
CA ASP A 99 11.83 8.52 2.97
C ASP A 99 12.79 9.67 3.27
N PHE A 100 12.82 10.14 4.52
CA PHE A 100 13.72 11.20 4.94
C PHE A 100 15.19 10.78 4.89
N VAL A 101 15.50 9.54 5.31
CA VAL A 101 16.88 9.02 5.34
C VAL A 101 17.35 8.57 3.96
N GLU A 102 16.45 8.01 3.15
CA GLU A 102 16.72 7.53 1.78
C GLU A 102 15.69 8.08 0.77
N PRO A 103 15.77 9.37 0.40
CA PRO A 103 14.75 10.01 -0.46
C PRO A 103 14.63 9.40 -1.86
N SER A 104 15.70 8.77 -2.36
CA SER A 104 15.68 8.09 -3.66
C SER A 104 14.79 6.84 -3.67
N TRP A 105 14.38 6.35 -2.49
CA TRP A 105 13.53 5.17 -2.38
C TRP A 105 12.05 5.48 -2.63
N MET A 106 11.64 6.75 -2.54
CA MET A 106 10.26 7.20 -2.81
C MET A 106 9.22 6.42 -1.99
N GLN A 107 9.43 6.30 -0.68
CA GLN A 107 8.58 5.49 0.22
C GLN A 107 7.13 5.99 0.26
N GLU A 108 6.92 7.30 0.12
CA GLU A 108 5.57 7.86 0.03
C GLU A 108 4.78 7.32 -1.16
N GLU A 109 5.44 7.05 -2.30
CA GLU A 109 4.79 6.46 -3.48
C GLU A 109 4.42 5.00 -3.22
N GLN A 110 5.28 4.25 -2.53
CA GLN A 110 5.08 2.84 -2.21
C GLN A 110 3.95 2.61 -1.18
N PHE A 111 3.62 3.62 -0.37
CA PHE A 111 2.63 3.54 0.71
C PHE A 111 1.30 2.90 0.29
N VAL A 112 0.83 3.19 -0.92
CA VAL A 112 -0.45 2.68 -1.42
C VAL A 112 -0.45 1.16 -1.62
N VAL A 113 0.63 0.59 -2.17
CA VAL A 113 0.75 -0.86 -2.42
C VAL A 113 1.19 -1.61 -1.18
N GLU A 114 2.03 -1.00 -0.34
CA GLU A 114 2.59 -1.63 0.85
C GLU A 114 1.64 -1.64 2.05
N LYS A 115 0.65 -0.75 2.08
CA LYS A 115 -0.28 -0.62 3.21
C LYS A 115 -1.73 -0.59 2.75
N ILE A 116 -2.09 0.36 1.88
CA ILE A 116 -3.51 0.62 1.60
C ILE A 116 -4.21 -0.56 0.92
N PHE A 117 -3.69 -1.04 -0.22
CA PHE A 117 -4.30 -2.17 -0.93
C PHE A 117 -4.37 -3.43 -0.07
N ARG A 118 -3.38 -3.66 0.79
CA ARG A 118 -3.33 -4.83 1.69
C ARG A 118 -4.42 -4.79 2.74
N PHE A 119 -4.56 -3.70 3.50
CA PHE A 119 -5.60 -3.65 4.53
C PHE A 119 -6.99 -3.58 3.92
N MET A 120 -7.17 -2.92 2.77
CA MET A 120 -8.48 -2.83 2.13
C MET A 120 -9.03 -4.20 1.72
N VAL A 121 -8.17 -5.16 1.34
CA VAL A 121 -8.62 -6.54 1.12
C VAL A 121 -9.14 -7.16 2.41
N ALA A 122 -8.39 -7.07 3.51
CA ALA A 122 -8.79 -7.62 4.81
C ALA A 122 -10.04 -6.94 5.39
N ASP A 123 -10.14 -5.62 5.24
CA ASP A 123 -11.22 -4.79 5.78
C ASP A 123 -12.54 -4.92 4.97
N SER A 124 -12.47 -5.53 3.78
CA SER A 124 -13.63 -5.89 2.96
C SER A 124 -14.25 -7.24 3.33
N LEU A 125 -13.67 -7.96 4.29
CA LEU A 125 -14.15 -9.28 4.74
C LEU A 125 -15.12 -9.13 5.93
N PRO A 126 -16.11 -10.03 6.07
CA PRO A 126 -17.04 -10.04 7.22
C PRO A 126 -16.34 -10.22 8.58
N THR A 127 -15.12 -10.76 8.57
CA THR A 127 -14.26 -10.94 9.74
C THR A 127 -13.50 -9.68 10.15
N SER A 128 -13.67 -8.56 9.43
CA SER A 128 -13.05 -7.30 9.83
C SER A 128 -13.68 -6.74 11.12
N ARG A 129 -12.97 -5.81 11.76
CA ARG A 129 -13.32 -5.19 13.03
C ARG A 129 -13.09 -3.67 13.02
N PRO A 130 -13.72 -2.92 13.93
CA PRO A 130 -13.30 -1.56 14.25
C PRO A 130 -11.83 -1.52 14.66
N ILE A 131 -11.15 -0.41 14.36
CA ILE A 131 -9.74 -0.24 14.74
C ILE A 131 -9.61 0.06 16.24
N SER A 132 -10.56 0.84 16.79
CA SER A 132 -10.67 1.13 18.21
C SER A 132 -11.83 0.34 18.81
N ILE A 133 -11.56 -0.39 19.89
CA ILE A 133 -12.51 -1.29 20.55
C ILE A 133 -12.48 -1.05 22.06
N GLN A 134 -13.64 -0.98 22.70
CA GLN A 134 -13.73 -0.53 24.11
C GLN A 134 -13.11 -1.51 25.12
N SER A 135 -13.20 -2.81 24.86
CA SER A 135 -12.65 -3.83 25.75
C SER A 135 -12.37 -5.10 24.97
N THR A 136 -11.29 -5.77 25.33
CA THR A 136 -10.88 -7.07 24.78
C THR A 136 -10.61 -8.04 25.90
N ASN A 137 -11.05 -9.29 25.73
CA ASN A 137 -10.59 -10.38 26.58
C ASN A 137 -9.06 -10.48 26.45
N PRO A 138 -8.31 -10.63 27.56
CA PRO A 138 -6.87 -10.85 27.49
C PRO A 138 -6.43 -11.96 26.52
N ALA A 139 -7.25 -12.99 26.34
CA ALA A 139 -6.99 -14.06 25.37
C ALA A 139 -6.99 -13.60 23.90
N ASP A 140 -7.70 -12.51 23.59
CA ASP A 140 -7.90 -12.01 22.22
C ASP A 140 -6.94 -10.87 21.86
N ILE A 141 -6.12 -10.39 22.80
CA ILE A 141 -5.19 -9.26 22.57
C ILE A 141 -4.27 -9.50 21.37
N PHE A 142 -3.76 -10.74 21.22
CA PHE A 142 -2.85 -11.07 20.12
C PHE A 142 -3.51 -10.96 18.73
N GLN A 143 -4.84 -11.06 18.65
CA GLN A 143 -5.57 -10.90 17.39
C GLN A 143 -5.60 -9.44 16.92
N LEU A 144 -5.33 -8.48 17.81
CA LEU A 144 -5.27 -7.05 17.46
C LEU A 144 -4.00 -6.67 16.71
N PHE A 145 -2.99 -7.56 16.66
CA PHE A 145 -1.77 -7.34 15.88
C PHE A 145 -1.99 -7.77 14.42
N ASP A 146 -2.89 -7.06 13.74
CA ASP A 146 -3.35 -7.34 12.38
C ASP A 146 -3.21 -6.13 11.44
N LEU A 147 -3.57 -6.30 10.16
CA LEU A 147 -3.51 -5.21 9.16
C LEU A 147 -4.44 -4.02 9.48
N ILE A 148 -5.47 -4.22 10.32
CA ILE A 148 -6.38 -3.14 10.71
C ILE A 148 -5.67 -2.21 11.69
N THR A 149 -4.99 -2.75 12.70
CA THR A 149 -4.21 -1.93 13.66
C THR A 149 -3.05 -1.19 12.98
N TYR A 150 -2.30 -1.90 12.13
CA TYR A 150 -1.09 -1.35 11.51
C TYR A 150 -1.41 -0.48 10.29
N ASP A 151 -1.92 -1.09 9.22
CA ASP A 151 -1.98 -0.47 7.89
C ASP A 151 -3.18 0.49 7.76
N LYS A 152 -4.37 0.10 8.26
CA LYS A 152 -5.51 1.04 8.35
C LYS A 152 -5.19 2.18 9.32
N GLY A 153 -4.58 1.88 10.47
CA GLY A 153 -4.12 2.89 11.43
C GLY A 153 -3.20 3.95 10.82
N ALA A 154 -2.13 3.51 10.14
CA ALA A 154 -1.23 4.41 9.43
C ALA A 154 -1.94 5.26 8.35
N THR A 155 -2.89 4.64 7.64
CA THR A 155 -3.62 5.32 6.56
C THR A 155 -4.60 6.36 7.11
N LEU A 156 -5.25 6.10 8.25
CA LEU A 156 -6.08 7.09 8.94
C LEU A 156 -5.25 8.30 9.37
N ILE A 157 -4.05 8.07 9.87
CA ILE A 157 -3.12 9.14 10.28
C ILE A 157 -2.67 9.96 9.06
N ARG A 158 -2.33 9.30 7.95
CA ARG A 158 -2.01 9.96 6.67
C ARG A 158 -3.19 10.80 6.16
N MET A 159 -4.41 10.29 6.25
CA MET A 159 -5.63 11.01 5.86
C MET A 159 -5.88 12.24 6.76
N MET A 160 -5.66 12.14 8.06
CA MET A 160 -5.73 13.27 9.00
C MET A 160 -4.70 14.35 8.68
N SER A 161 -3.45 13.94 8.44
CA SER A 161 -2.39 14.86 8.00
C SER A 161 -2.78 15.61 6.71
N MET A 162 -3.45 14.92 5.78
CA MET A 162 -3.94 15.51 4.54
C MET A 162 -5.03 16.56 4.76
N PHE A 163 -6.08 16.27 5.55
CA PHE A 163 -7.20 17.20 5.69
C PHE A 163 -6.97 18.32 6.71
N LEU A 164 -6.09 18.12 7.71
CA LEU A 164 -5.68 19.17 8.64
C LEU A 164 -4.58 20.06 8.04
N GLY A 165 -3.81 19.52 7.10
CA GLY A 165 -2.55 20.09 6.62
C GLY A 165 -1.39 19.73 7.55
N ALA A 166 -0.22 19.47 6.95
CA ALA A 166 0.95 18.93 7.64
C ALA A 166 1.39 19.76 8.87
N ASP A 167 1.40 21.09 8.77
CA ASP A 167 1.82 21.98 9.86
C ASP A 167 0.85 21.94 11.06
N THR A 168 -0.46 21.87 10.79
CA THR A 168 -1.48 21.77 11.83
C THR A 168 -1.46 20.40 12.49
N PHE A 169 -1.40 19.34 11.69
CA PHE A 169 -1.27 17.97 12.18
C PHE A 169 -0.02 17.80 13.06
N GLN A 170 1.14 18.26 12.60
CA GLN A 170 2.39 18.15 13.36
C GLN A 170 2.33 18.94 14.67
N ARG A 171 1.76 20.16 14.67
CA ARG A 171 1.56 20.94 15.90
C ARG A 171 0.67 20.20 16.89
N GLY A 172 -0.47 19.66 16.45
CA GLY A 172 -1.39 18.91 17.30
C GLY A 172 -0.74 17.66 17.90
N VAL A 173 -0.08 16.84 17.08
CA VAL A 173 0.66 15.64 17.55
C VAL A 173 1.76 16.02 18.54
N ARG A 174 2.49 17.12 18.31
CA ARG A 174 3.53 17.60 19.22
C ARG A 174 2.95 18.05 20.57
N THR A 175 1.82 18.73 20.57
CA THR A 175 1.13 19.15 21.80
C THR A 175 0.61 17.93 22.56
N TYR A 176 -0.05 17.00 21.87
CA TYR A 176 -0.50 15.70 22.41
C TYR A 176 0.63 14.94 23.12
N LEU A 177 1.76 14.72 22.43
CA LEU A 177 2.90 13.98 23.00
C LEU A 177 3.49 14.68 24.23
N LYS A 178 3.57 16.02 24.22
CA LYS A 178 4.10 16.79 25.35
C LYS A 178 3.16 16.75 26.55
N ALA A 179 1.87 16.95 26.32
CA ALA A 179 0.87 17.03 27.37
C ALA A 179 0.67 15.67 28.07
N LEU A 180 0.71 14.58 27.31
CA LEU A 180 0.51 13.22 27.83
C LEU A 180 1.82 12.45 28.06
N SER A 181 2.96 13.14 28.07
CA SER A 181 4.27 12.50 28.33
C SER A 181 4.26 11.72 29.64
N PHE A 182 4.70 10.45 29.58
CA PHE A 182 4.70 9.48 30.67
C PHE A 182 3.30 9.10 31.20
N SER A 183 2.27 9.27 30.35
CA SER A 183 0.89 8.91 30.64
C SER A 183 0.34 7.97 29.56
N SER A 184 -0.94 7.63 29.71
CA SER A 184 -1.71 6.86 28.74
C SER A 184 -2.73 7.71 27.99
N ALA A 185 -3.11 7.30 26.77
CA ALA A 185 -4.06 8.00 25.91
C ALA A 185 -5.10 7.07 25.27
N THR A 186 -6.28 7.63 25.03
CA THR A 186 -7.36 7.10 24.19
C THR A 186 -7.41 7.86 22.87
N GLN A 187 -8.20 7.38 21.90
CA GLN A 187 -8.34 8.13 20.65
C GLN A 187 -8.99 9.51 20.84
N ASN A 188 -9.86 9.67 21.85
CA ASN A 188 -10.52 10.93 22.14
C ASN A 188 -9.51 12.00 22.57
N ASP A 189 -8.49 11.62 23.33
CA ASP A 189 -7.40 12.52 23.69
C ASP A 189 -6.69 13.04 22.43
N LEU A 190 -6.40 12.16 21.45
CA LEU A 190 -5.79 12.57 20.19
C LEU A 190 -6.68 13.55 19.41
N TRP A 191 -7.99 13.30 19.35
CA TRP A 191 -8.94 14.17 18.67
C TRP A 191 -8.95 15.58 19.25
N GLU A 192 -8.96 15.70 20.58
CA GLU A 192 -8.96 16.99 21.29
C GLU A 192 -7.77 17.86 20.84
N TYR A 193 -6.54 17.33 20.94
CA TYR A 193 -5.34 18.11 20.57
C TYR A 193 -5.23 18.41 19.07
N LEU A 194 -5.75 17.54 18.20
CA LEU A 194 -5.78 17.79 16.75
C LEU A 194 -6.82 18.86 16.38
N SER A 195 -8.00 18.83 17.00
CA SER A 195 -9.03 19.86 16.83
C SER A 195 -8.57 21.21 17.39
N GLU A 196 -7.92 21.23 18.55
CA GLU A 196 -7.35 22.46 19.12
C GLU A 196 -6.29 23.06 18.18
N ALA A 197 -5.40 22.24 17.63
CA ALA A 197 -4.38 22.71 16.67
C ALA A 197 -4.97 23.31 15.39
N ALA A 198 -6.17 22.87 15.00
CA ALA A 198 -6.97 23.42 13.90
C ALA A 198 -7.86 24.61 14.33
N ASN A 199 -7.63 25.18 15.52
CA ASN A 199 -8.44 26.25 16.12
C ASN A 199 -9.94 25.87 16.22
N ASN A 200 -10.25 24.59 16.39
CA ASN A 200 -11.61 24.05 16.41
C ASN A 200 -12.44 24.34 15.15
N THR A 201 -11.78 24.66 14.03
CA THR A 201 -12.46 24.81 12.73
C THR A 201 -12.77 23.46 12.08
N ILE A 202 -12.06 22.40 12.50
CA ILE A 202 -12.26 21.02 12.09
C ILE A 202 -12.47 20.18 13.35
N ASP A 203 -13.66 19.57 13.43
CA ASP A 203 -14.04 18.62 14.48
C ASP A 203 -13.55 17.22 14.11
N VAL A 204 -12.38 16.84 14.65
CA VAL A 204 -11.68 15.61 14.29
C VAL A 204 -12.41 14.39 14.83
N GLU A 205 -12.98 14.46 16.03
CA GLU A 205 -13.77 13.37 16.62
C GLU A 205 -14.97 13.04 15.72
N ARG A 206 -15.73 14.06 15.33
CA ARG A 206 -16.91 13.90 14.47
C ARG A 206 -16.57 13.29 13.11
N ILE A 207 -15.41 13.61 12.55
CA ILE A 207 -14.95 13.03 11.29
C ILE A 207 -14.48 11.58 11.50
N MET A 208 -13.64 11.34 12.51
CA MET A 208 -12.86 10.12 12.70
C MET A 208 -13.61 8.99 13.42
N ASP A 209 -14.68 9.28 14.15
CA ASP A 209 -15.47 8.25 14.83
C ASP A 209 -16.03 7.20 13.86
N GLY A 210 -16.58 7.63 12.73
CA GLY A 210 -17.05 6.73 11.68
C GLY A 210 -15.93 5.91 11.03
N TRP A 211 -14.67 6.35 11.13
CA TRP A 211 -13.52 5.62 10.59
C TRP A 211 -12.91 4.63 11.59
N THR A 212 -13.08 4.87 12.89
CA THR A 212 -12.39 4.12 13.94
C THR A 212 -13.30 3.15 14.69
N ARG A 213 -14.57 3.50 14.89
CA ARG A 213 -15.53 2.74 15.72
C ARG A 213 -16.36 1.74 14.94
N GLN A 214 -16.23 1.69 13.62
CA GLN A 214 -16.88 0.69 12.76
C GLN A 214 -15.86 -0.01 11.86
N ALA A 215 -16.18 -1.24 11.47
CA ALA A 215 -15.36 -2.03 10.54
C ALA A 215 -15.61 -1.60 9.09
N GLY A 216 -14.65 -1.88 8.21
CA GLY A 216 -14.78 -1.62 6.78
C GLY A 216 -14.53 -0.17 6.38
N TYR A 217 -14.83 0.11 5.12
CA TYR A 217 -14.70 1.39 4.46
C TYR A 217 -15.72 1.51 3.30
N PRO A 218 -15.97 2.72 2.78
CA PRO A 218 -16.96 2.91 1.73
C PRO A 218 -16.43 2.68 0.32
N ILE A 219 -17.33 2.32 -0.58
CA ILE A 219 -17.21 2.61 -2.01
C ILE A 219 -17.90 3.94 -2.29
N VAL A 220 -17.25 4.79 -3.08
CA VAL A 220 -17.81 6.03 -3.61
C VAL A 220 -18.19 5.82 -5.07
N GLU A 221 -19.47 5.97 -5.39
CA GLU A 221 -19.98 5.92 -6.76
C GLU A 221 -20.06 7.32 -7.35
N VAL A 222 -19.40 7.52 -8.48
CA VAL A 222 -19.25 8.80 -9.17
C VAL A 222 -20.06 8.75 -10.46
N ASN A 223 -21.16 9.51 -10.50
CA ASN A 223 -22.07 9.54 -11.63
C ASN A 223 -22.11 10.96 -12.23
N ARG A 224 -21.54 11.11 -13.42
CA ARG A 224 -21.59 12.38 -14.16
C ARG A 224 -22.88 12.49 -14.99
N VAL A 225 -23.42 13.70 -15.04
CA VAL A 225 -24.50 14.09 -15.94
C VAL A 225 -23.87 14.78 -17.15
N TYR A 226 -24.00 14.14 -18.31
CA TYR A 226 -23.46 14.62 -19.58
C TYR A 226 -24.54 15.31 -20.40
N ASN A 227 -24.18 16.39 -21.10
CA ASN A 227 -25.08 17.14 -21.95
C ASN A 227 -25.11 16.54 -23.36
N ALA A 228 -26.16 15.74 -23.65
CA ALA A 228 -26.31 15.03 -24.92
C ALA A 228 -26.32 15.92 -26.18
N ALA A 229 -26.64 17.22 -26.05
CA ALA A 229 -26.78 18.14 -27.17
C ALA A 229 -25.48 18.86 -27.59
N ASN A 230 -24.45 18.92 -26.74
CA ASN A 230 -23.19 19.61 -27.06
C ASN A 230 -22.02 18.99 -26.29
N ARG A 231 -21.25 18.10 -26.95
CA ARG A 231 -20.03 17.47 -26.41
C ARG A 231 -18.90 18.46 -26.06
N GLN A 232 -19.08 19.74 -26.39
CA GLN A 232 -18.16 20.84 -26.09
C GLN A 232 -18.67 21.75 -24.96
N SER A 233 -19.82 21.42 -24.33
CA SER A 233 -20.35 22.22 -23.23
C SER A 233 -19.49 22.04 -21.96
N VAL A 234 -19.05 23.16 -21.40
CA VAL A 234 -18.36 23.23 -20.11
C VAL A 234 -19.41 23.55 -19.05
N GLY A 235 -19.59 22.66 -18.07
CA GLY A 235 -20.61 22.81 -17.03
C GLY A 235 -21.49 21.57 -16.90
N GLY A 236 -20.96 20.55 -16.22
CA GLY A 236 -21.66 19.33 -15.88
C GLY A 236 -21.99 19.26 -14.38
N ARG A 237 -22.84 18.30 -14.02
CA ARG A 237 -23.10 17.94 -12.62
C ARG A 237 -22.55 16.55 -12.36
N MET A 238 -21.91 16.37 -11.22
CA MET A 238 -21.44 15.06 -10.76
C MET A 238 -22.12 14.75 -9.44
N THR A 239 -22.84 13.63 -9.39
CA THR A 239 -23.40 13.11 -8.15
C THR A 239 -22.45 12.05 -7.61
N ILE A 240 -22.03 12.24 -6.36
CA ILE A 240 -21.26 11.25 -5.61
C ILE A 240 -22.14 10.63 -4.55
N SER A 241 -22.03 9.32 -4.34
CA SER A 241 -22.71 8.62 -3.26
C SER A 241 -21.80 7.61 -2.58
N GLN A 242 -22.05 7.33 -1.30
CA GLN A 242 -21.30 6.34 -0.54
C GLN A 242 -22.18 5.18 -0.09
N ARG A 243 -21.57 4.00 0.02
CA ARG A 243 -22.11 2.84 0.75
C ARG A 243 -20.97 1.94 1.21
N PRO A 244 -21.17 1.05 2.19
CA PRO A 244 -20.14 0.09 2.59
C PRO A 244 -19.66 -0.76 1.40
N PHE A 245 -18.35 -0.98 1.30
CA PHE A 245 -17.76 -1.93 0.38
C PHE A 245 -17.51 -3.27 1.09
N SER A 246 -17.78 -4.38 0.39
CA SER A 246 -17.56 -5.74 0.89
C SER A 246 -17.40 -6.69 -0.29
N PHE A 247 -16.56 -7.71 -0.16
CA PHE A 247 -16.49 -8.80 -1.15
C PHE A 247 -17.72 -9.72 -1.14
N PHE A 248 -18.60 -9.58 -0.14
CA PHE A 248 -19.78 -10.40 0.07
C PHE A 248 -21.05 -9.54 0.01
N SER A 249 -22.09 -10.02 -0.68
CA SER A 249 -23.27 -9.24 -1.04
C SER A 249 -24.20 -8.85 0.12
N SER A 250 -23.90 -9.27 1.36
CA SER A 250 -24.80 -9.18 2.51
C SER A 250 -24.42 -8.08 3.52
N THR A 251 -24.27 -6.83 3.09
CA THR A 251 -24.20 -5.71 4.05
C THR A 251 -25.53 -4.94 4.04
N THR A 252 -26.40 -5.28 4.99
CA THR A 252 -27.58 -4.47 5.38
C THR A 252 -27.18 -3.27 6.25
N LYS A 253 -25.88 -3.02 6.40
CA LYS A 253 -25.33 -1.96 7.26
C LYS A 253 -25.58 -0.60 6.62
N SER A 254 -26.15 0.32 7.38
CA SER A 254 -26.30 1.74 7.02
C SER A 254 -25.10 2.57 7.50
N ASP A 255 -23.93 1.94 7.59
CA ASP A 255 -22.70 2.58 8.04
C ASP A 255 -22.34 3.71 7.08
N LYS A 256 -22.02 4.88 7.64
CA LYS A 256 -21.63 6.08 6.90
C LYS A 256 -20.29 6.57 7.40
N TRP A 257 -19.53 7.19 6.51
CA TRP A 257 -18.26 7.82 6.83
C TRP A 257 -18.31 9.30 6.48
N TRP A 258 -17.54 10.09 7.21
CA TRP A 258 -17.29 11.48 6.86
C TRP A 258 -16.08 11.52 5.92
N ILE A 259 -16.33 11.53 4.61
CA ILE A 259 -15.29 11.33 3.61
C ILE A 259 -14.74 12.69 3.16
N PRO A 260 -13.43 12.95 3.32
CA PRO A 260 -12.78 14.07 2.66
C PRO A 260 -12.61 13.73 1.17
N PHE A 261 -13.58 14.13 0.35
CA PHE A 261 -13.61 13.84 -1.08
C PHE A 261 -12.86 14.93 -1.86
N LYS A 262 -12.03 14.48 -2.81
CA LYS A 262 -11.32 15.32 -3.77
C LYS A 262 -11.39 14.70 -5.16
N TYR A 263 -11.41 15.54 -6.17
CA TYR A 263 -11.40 15.14 -7.57
C TYR A 263 -10.51 16.06 -8.40
N PHE A 264 -10.08 15.56 -9.56
CA PHE A 264 -9.31 16.29 -10.54
C PHE A 264 -9.68 15.79 -11.94
N ASP A 265 -9.36 16.58 -12.95
CA ASP A 265 -9.68 16.26 -14.33
C ASP A 265 -8.47 16.48 -15.26
N ARG A 266 -8.68 16.28 -16.55
CA ARG A 266 -7.63 16.44 -17.58
C ARG A 266 -6.99 17.84 -17.60
N THR A 267 -7.71 18.87 -17.18
CA THR A 267 -7.20 20.26 -17.20
C THR A 267 -6.36 20.59 -15.97
N SER A 268 -6.41 19.74 -14.95
CA SER A 268 -5.68 19.92 -13.69
C SER A 268 -4.17 19.81 -13.95
N THR A 269 -3.43 20.90 -13.71
CA THR A 269 -1.97 20.95 -13.88
C THR A 269 -1.21 20.41 -12.68
N GLN A 270 -1.87 20.31 -11.53
CA GLN A 270 -1.35 19.76 -10.27
C GLN A 270 -2.47 19.02 -9.56
N LEU A 271 -2.10 18.10 -8.66
CA LEU A 271 -3.08 17.49 -7.74
C LEU A 271 -3.72 18.60 -6.90
N PRO A 272 -5.04 18.53 -6.62
CA PRO A 272 -5.73 19.53 -5.80
C PRO A 272 -5.03 19.69 -4.44
N ASN A 273 -4.57 20.91 -4.15
CA ASN A 273 -3.93 21.23 -2.89
C ASN A 273 -4.92 21.11 -1.71
N GLY A 274 -4.40 21.16 -0.48
CA GLY A 274 -5.12 20.88 0.78
C GLY A 274 -6.53 21.46 0.95
N ASN A 275 -6.85 22.60 0.32
CA ASN A 275 -7.98 23.45 0.70
C ASN A 275 -9.30 23.21 -0.05
N GLU A 276 -9.35 22.36 -1.08
CA GLU A 276 -10.57 22.06 -1.85
C GLU A 276 -11.16 20.69 -1.47
N ILE A 277 -11.47 20.50 -0.18
CA ILE A 277 -12.16 19.29 0.28
C ILE A 277 -13.67 19.47 0.14
N VAL A 278 -14.32 18.54 -0.55
CA VAL A 278 -15.76 18.38 -0.46
C VAL A 278 -16.05 17.31 0.59
N TRP A 279 -16.74 17.67 1.67
CA TRP A 279 -17.08 16.72 2.72
C TRP A 279 -18.34 15.94 2.32
N LEU A 280 -18.19 14.64 2.08
CA LEU A 280 -19.33 13.72 1.91
C LEU A 280 -19.67 13.12 3.28
N ASN A 281 -20.63 13.75 3.96
CA ASN A 281 -21.08 13.38 5.31
C ASN A 281 -22.49 12.78 5.35
N ASP A 282 -23.16 12.73 4.20
CA ASP A 282 -24.41 12.02 3.98
C ASP A 282 -24.24 10.97 2.87
N THR A 283 -25.35 10.36 2.48
CA THR A 283 -25.44 9.28 1.51
C THR A 283 -25.01 9.73 0.12
N SER A 284 -25.26 10.99 -0.24
CA SER A 284 -24.86 11.56 -1.52
C SER A 284 -24.64 13.07 -1.46
N ALA A 285 -23.87 13.58 -2.41
CA ALA A 285 -23.68 15.00 -2.65
C ALA A 285 -23.65 15.28 -4.16
N THR A 286 -24.03 16.50 -4.56
CA THR A 286 -23.89 16.95 -5.95
C THR A 286 -22.83 18.03 -6.03
N ILE A 287 -21.90 17.88 -6.97
CA ILE A 287 -20.81 18.80 -7.24
C ILE A 287 -20.98 19.37 -8.64
N LEU A 288 -20.82 20.69 -8.77
CA LEU A 288 -20.72 21.35 -10.07
C LEU A 288 -19.30 21.13 -10.60
N VAL A 289 -19.18 20.52 -11.78
CA VAL A 289 -17.89 20.24 -12.42
C VAL A 289 -17.77 21.03 -13.71
N ALA A 290 -16.70 21.80 -13.85
CA ALA A 290 -16.38 22.55 -15.05
C ALA A 290 -15.58 21.70 -16.06
N THR A 291 -15.80 20.38 -16.07
CA THR A 291 -15.09 19.43 -16.93
C THR A 291 -15.91 19.16 -18.19
N SER A 292 -15.25 19.14 -19.35
CA SER A 292 -15.88 18.77 -20.63
C SER A 292 -16.44 17.34 -20.59
N ASP A 293 -17.53 17.09 -21.32
CA ASP A 293 -18.10 15.75 -21.49
C ASP A 293 -17.14 14.77 -22.22
N SER A 294 -16.12 15.31 -22.91
CA SER A 294 -15.05 14.55 -23.55
C SER A 294 -13.88 14.21 -22.64
N ASP A 295 -13.79 14.85 -21.47
CA ASP A 295 -12.65 14.70 -20.56
C ASP A 295 -13.04 13.82 -19.37
N TRP A 296 -12.10 13.04 -18.85
CA TRP A 296 -12.31 12.22 -17.67
C TRP A 296 -12.27 13.07 -16.39
N VAL A 297 -12.97 12.59 -15.35
CA VAL A 297 -12.81 13.02 -13.96
C VAL A 297 -12.28 11.84 -13.16
N LEU A 298 -11.25 12.08 -12.36
CA LEU A 298 -10.70 11.11 -11.40
C LEU A 298 -10.87 11.64 -9.98
N THR A 299 -11.03 10.73 -9.03
CA THR A 299 -11.18 11.07 -7.62
C THR A 299 -10.08 10.44 -6.77
N ASN A 300 -10.05 10.81 -5.49
CA ASN A 300 -9.07 10.32 -4.53
C ASN A 300 -7.60 10.53 -4.99
N PRO A 301 -7.20 11.77 -5.36
CA PRO A 301 -5.84 12.05 -5.80
C PRO A 301 -4.81 11.57 -4.76
N GLY A 302 -3.81 10.80 -5.22
CA GLY A 302 -2.78 10.23 -4.34
C GLY A 302 -3.28 9.14 -3.39
N TYR A 303 -4.54 8.69 -3.57
CA TYR A 303 -5.22 7.69 -2.73
C TYR A 303 -5.09 8.03 -1.23
N LEU A 304 -5.40 9.29 -0.91
CA LEU A 304 -5.20 9.90 0.42
C LEU A 304 -6.38 9.67 1.36
N SER A 305 -7.55 9.33 0.81
CA SER A 305 -8.76 8.99 1.55
C SER A 305 -9.07 7.50 1.41
N ILE A 306 -9.67 6.89 2.43
CA ILE A 306 -9.91 5.44 2.47
C ILE A 306 -11.23 5.10 1.79
N TYR A 307 -11.25 5.05 0.46
CA TYR A 307 -12.41 4.56 -0.29
C TYR A 307 -12.03 4.05 -1.67
N ARG A 308 -12.80 3.09 -2.18
CA ARG A 308 -12.75 2.66 -3.60
C ARG A 308 -13.67 3.52 -4.43
N THR A 309 -13.31 3.77 -5.69
CA THR A 309 -14.12 4.58 -6.60
C THR A 309 -14.74 3.74 -7.71
N LYS A 310 -16.06 3.82 -7.87
CA LYS A 310 -16.77 3.31 -9.05
C LYS A 310 -17.25 4.47 -9.91
N TYR A 311 -16.83 4.50 -11.15
CA TYR A 311 -17.22 5.52 -12.12
C TYR A 311 -18.41 5.07 -12.97
N ASP A 312 -19.18 6.02 -13.50
CA ASP A 312 -20.15 5.74 -14.55
C ASP A 312 -19.48 5.20 -15.84
N PRO A 313 -20.20 4.43 -16.67
CA PRO A 313 -19.60 3.78 -17.85
C PRO A 313 -19.02 4.72 -18.90
N GLN A 314 -19.48 5.99 -18.97
CA GLN A 314 -18.90 6.96 -19.90
C GLN A 314 -17.57 7.47 -19.37
N ASN A 315 -17.51 7.86 -18.09
CA ASN A 315 -16.27 8.34 -17.48
C ASN A 315 -15.19 7.26 -17.48
N PHE A 316 -15.58 6.01 -17.17
CA PHE A 316 -14.66 4.87 -17.19
C PHE A 316 -14.03 4.66 -18.58
N ARG A 317 -14.83 4.76 -19.67
CA ARG A 317 -14.31 4.68 -21.03
C ARG A 317 -13.34 5.82 -21.37
N LEU A 318 -13.59 7.03 -20.88
CA LEU A 318 -12.67 8.17 -21.05
C LEU A 318 -11.34 7.93 -20.32
N ILE A 319 -11.38 7.32 -19.12
CA ILE A 319 -10.18 6.93 -18.36
C ILE A 319 -9.38 5.86 -19.12
N VAL A 320 -10.04 4.79 -19.60
CA VAL A 320 -9.38 3.72 -20.38
C VAL A 320 -8.73 4.30 -21.64
N ALA A 321 -9.44 5.17 -22.37
CA ALA A 321 -8.91 5.82 -23.57
C ALA A 321 -7.67 6.69 -23.27
N GLN A 322 -7.68 7.42 -22.14
CA GLN A 322 -6.51 8.18 -21.68
C GLN A 322 -5.33 7.26 -21.40
N LEU A 323 -5.53 6.18 -20.65
CA LEU A 323 -4.47 5.23 -20.30
C LEU A 323 -3.84 4.59 -21.55
N GLN A 324 -4.66 4.25 -22.54
CA GLN A 324 -4.18 3.67 -23.81
C GLN A 324 -3.44 4.69 -24.69
N THR A 325 -3.83 5.97 -24.65
CA THR A 325 -3.23 7.02 -25.49
C THR A 325 -1.96 7.62 -24.87
N ASP A 326 -2.03 7.98 -23.59
CA ASP A 326 -0.95 8.60 -22.82
C ASP A 326 -1.25 8.40 -21.33
N HIS A 327 -0.82 7.26 -20.78
CA HIS A 327 -1.03 6.93 -19.37
C HIS A 327 -0.34 7.94 -18.43
N THR A 328 0.73 8.61 -18.86
CA THR A 328 1.51 9.53 -18.00
C THR A 328 0.75 10.78 -17.59
N ARG A 329 -0.38 11.09 -18.25
CA ARG A 329 -1.32 12.14 -17.81
C ARG A 329 -2.04 11.82 -16.51
N ILE A 330 -2.12 10.54 -16.15
CA ILE A 330 -2.71 10.10 -14.90
C ILE A 330 -1.55 9.78 -13.94
N PRO A 331 -1.51 10.39 -12.73
CA PRO A 331 -0.44 10.15 -11.77
C PRO A 331 -0.25 8.67 -11.43
N VAL A 332 1.00 8.25 -11.20
CA VAL A 332 1.42 6.86 -10.97
C VAL A 332 0.59 6.14 -9.90
N ILE A 333 0.37 6.79 -8.74
CA ILE A 333 -0.46 6.25 -7.66
C ILE A 333 -1.91 6.05 -8.12
N THR A 334 -2.47 7.01 -8.85
CA THR A 334 -3.85 6.93 -9.35
C THR A 334 -4.01 5.79 -10.37
N ARG A 335 -3.01 5.53 -11.20
CA ARG A 335 -3.04 4.39 -12.14
C ARG A 335 -3.06 3.04 -11.41
N GLY A 336 -2.25 2.89 -10.36
CA GLY A 336 -2.31 1.70 -9.50
C GLY A 336 -3.65 1.55 -8.78
N ALA A 337 -4.18 2.65 -8.23
CA ALA A 337 -5.49 2.67 -7.57
C ALA A 337 -6.63 2.31 -8.52
N LEU A 338 -6.60 2.79 -9.77
CA LEU A 338 -7.59 2.42 -10.78
C LEU A 338 -7.58 0.92 -11.05
N ILE A 339 -6.40 0.28 -11.12
CA ILE A 339 -6.28 -1.17 -11.30
C ILE A 339 -6.85 -1.90 -10.08
N ASP A 340 -6.42 -1.54 -8.87
CA ASP A 340 -6.87 -2.19 -7.64
C ASP A 340 -8.39 -2.06 -7.45
N ASP A 341 -8.93 -0.85 -7.60
CA ASP A 341 -10.38 -0.59 -7.52
C ASP A 341 -11.15 -1.39 -8.57
N THR A 342 -10.74 -1.36 -9.83
CA THR A 342 -11.47 -2.00 -10.93
C THR A 342 -11.55 -3.52 -10.74
N PHE A 343 -10.46 -4.17 -10.34
CA PHE A 343 -10.47 -5.61 -10.06
C PHE A 343 -11.26 -5.98 -8.80
N ALA A 344 -11.20 -5.15 -7.76
CA ALA A 344 -12.02 -5.35 -6.56
C ALA A 344 -13.52 -5.22 -6.89
N LEU A 345 -13.89 -4.22 -7.69
CA LEU A 345 -15.26 -4.00 -8.15
C LEU A 345 -15.76 -5.14 -9.05
N SER A 346 -14.94 -5.62 -9.99
CA SER A 346 -15.34 -6.73 -10.86
C SER A 346 -15.57 -8.02 -10.08
N ARG A 347 -14.75 -8.26 -9.04
CA ARG A 347 -14.91 -9.42 -8.15
C ARG A 347 -16.24 -9.41 -7.40
N THR A 348 -16.78 -8.22 -7.10
CA THR A 348 -18.10 -8.08 -6.44
C THR A 348 -19.27 -8.09 -7.41
N GLY A 349 -19.02 -8.08 -8.72
CA GLY A 349 -20.05 -7.94 -9.76
C GLY A 349 -20.62 -6.51 -9.90
N LEU A 350 -19.99 -5.51 -9.27
CA LEU A 350 -20.41 -4.10 -9.37
C LEU A 350 -20.06 -3.45 -10.72
N ILE A 351 -19.12 -4.04 -11.43
CA ILE A 351 -18.78 -3.74 -12.83
C ILE A 351 -18.56 -5.06 -13.58
N ASN A 352 -18.55 -5.02 -14.91
CA ASN A 352 -18.29 -6.23 -15.69
C ASN A 352 -16.82 -6.63 -15.58
N ALA A 353 -16.55 -7.94 -15.53
CA ALA A 353 -15.17 -8.45 -15.54
C ALA A 353 -14.41 -7.96 -16.79
N THR A 354 -15.08 -7.84 -17.93
CA THR A 354 -14.49 -7.31 -19.17
C THR A 354 -13.90 -5.91 -19.01
N ASP A 355 -14.49 -5.07 -18.15
CA ASP A 355 -14.02 -3.71 -17.91
C ASP A 355 -12.65 -3.72 -17.23
N ALA A 356 -12.43 -4.66 -16.30
CA ALA A 356 -11.13 -4.87 -15.66
C ALA A 356 -10.04 -5.32 -16.64
N TYR A 357 -10.35 -6.27 -17.52
CA TYR A 357 -9.42 -6.74 -18.53
C TYR A 357 -9.13 -5.67 -19.60
N GLN A 358 -10.13 -4.86 -19.98
CA GLN A 358 -9.96 -3.71 -20.88
C GLN A 358 -9.05 -2.65 -20.27
N LEU A 359 -9.20 -2.36 -18.97
CA LEU A 359 -8.35 -1.41 -18.26
C LEU A 359 -6.88 -1.83 -18.37
N ILE A 360 -6.50 -3.06 -18.01
CA ILE A 360 -5.09 -3.46 -17.98
C ILE A 360 -4.44 -3.66 -19.37
N GLN A 361 -5.16 -3.45 -20.48
CA GLN A 361 -4.55 -3.49 -21.80
C GLN A 361 -3.43 -2.46 -21.98
N TYR A 362 -3.50 -1.30 -21.31
CA TYR A 362 -2.46 -0.28 -21.40
C TYR A 362 -1.14 -0.71 -20.75
N MET A 363 -1.13 -1.77 -19.93
CA MET A 363 0.07 -2.25 -19.23
C MET A 363 1.22 -2.59 -20.19
N LYS A 364 0.93 -2.85 -21.47
CA LYS A 364 1.95 -3.00 -22.54
C LYS A 364 2.90 -1.80 -22.65
N SER A 365 2.47 -0.60 -22.21
CA SER A 365 3.25 0.64 -22.24
C SER A 365 3.73 1.11 -20.86
N GLU A 366 3.27 0.47 -19.79
CA GLU A 366 3.55 0.90 -18.42
C GLU A 366 4.94 0.44 -17.95
N THR A 367 5.62 1.26 -17.15
CA THR A 367 6.97 0.95 -16.64
C THR A 367 7.16 1.27 -15.15
N GLU A 368 6.19 1.91 -14.50
CA GLU A 368 6.31 2.37 -13.12
C GLU A 368 5.88 1.32 -12.09
N TYR A 369 6.46 1.39 -10.89
CA TYR A 369 6.37 0.36 -9.85
C TYR A 369 4.95 0.13 -9.31
N VAL A 370 4.23 1.21 -8.98
CA VAL A 370 2.92 1.11 -8.32
C VAL A 370 1.85 0.46 -9.23
N PRO A 371 1.66 0.89 -10.50
CA PRO A 371 0.69 0.25 -11.39
C PRO A 371 1.00 -1.22 -11.66
N TRP A 372 2.28 -1.56 -11.86
CA TRP A 372 2.67 -2.96 -12.04
C TRP A 372 2.45 -3.81 -10.79
N THR A 373 2.73 -3.28 -9.60
CA THR A 373 2.47 -4.00 -8.35
C THR A 373 0.97 -4.28 -8.17
N ALA A 374 0.11 -3.31 -8.47
CA ALA A 374 -1.34 -3.50 -8.48
C ALA A 374 -1.79 -4.54 -9.53
N ALA A 375 -1.26 -4.44 -10.75
CA ALA A 375 -1.58 -5.36 -11.85
C ALA A 375 -1.16 -6.80 -11.55
N LEU A 376 0.05 -7.02 -11.06
CA LEU A 376 0.55 -8.36 -10.73
C LEU A 376 -0.23 -8.99 -9.56
N SER A 377 -0.62 -8.18 -8.56
CA SER A 377 -1.51 -8.64 -7.48
C SER A 377 -2.86 -9.09 -8.05
N ALA A 378 -3.49 -8.27 -8.90
CA ALA A 378 -4.75 -8.59 -9.55
C ALA A 378 -4.64 -9.85 -10.43
N MET A 379 -3.59 -9.97 -11.25
CA MET A 379 -3.32 -11.14 -12.09
C MET A 379 -3.15 -12.40 -11.25
N SER A 380 -2.39 -12.35 -10.15
CA SER A 380 -2.21 -13.50 -9.25
C SER A 380 -3.54 -13.95 -8.66
N GLN A 381 -4.36 -13.01 -8.17
CA GLN A 381 -5.69 -13.32 -7.65
C GLN A 381 -6.60 -13.96 -8.71
N GLN A 382 -6.56 -13.47 -9.96
CA GLN A 382 -7.31 -14.08 -11.06
C GLN A 382 -6.83 -15.51 -11.34
N THR A 383 -5.52 -15.76 -11.38
CA THR A 383 -5.00 -17.12 -11.59
C THR A 383 -5.37 -18.09 -10.47
N GLU A 384 -5.43 -17.62 -9.22
CA GLU A 384 -5.86 -18.43 -8.08
C GLU A 384 -7.35 -18.79 -8.18
N LEU A 385 -8.21 -17.84 -8.55
CA LEU A 385 -9.64 -18.07 -8.79
C LEU A 385 -9.88 -19.05 -9.95
N LEU A 386 -8.99 -19.07 -10.94
CA LEU A 386 -9.09 -19.88 -12.15
C LEU A 386 -8.30 -21.19 -12.10
N ALA A 387 -7.66 -21.54 -10.96
CA ALA A 387 -6.70 -22.64 -10.85
C ALA A 387 -7.19 -24.02 -11.38
N ASN A 388 -8.51 -24.23 -11.42
CA ASN A 388 -9.14 -25.47 -11.90
C ASN A 388 -10.08 -25.26 -13.09
N HIS A 389 -9.89 -24.18 -13.85
CA HIS A 389 -10.70 -23.87 -15.04
C HIS A 389 -9.85 -23.94 -16.32
N ASP A 390 -10.42 -24.53 -17.38
CA ASP A 390 -9.73 -24.71 -18.67
C ASP A 390 -9.23 -23.40 -19.30
N ILE A 391 -9.91 -22.28 -19.01
CA ILE A 391 -9.56 -20.95 -19.52
C ILE A 391 -8.27 -20.38 -18.89
N LEU A 392 -7.77 -20.96 -17.80
CA LEU A 392 -6.58 -20.46 -17.10
C LEU A 392 -5.39 -20.30 -18.03
N LEU A 393 -5.13 -21.28 -18.91
CA LEU A 393 -3.99 -21.25 -19.82
C LEU A 393 -4.07 -20.09 -20.83
N ASP A 394 -5.28 -19.73 -21.29
CA ASP A 394 -5.47 -18.59 -22.17
C ASP A 394 -5.33 -17.26 -21.42
N VAL A 395 -5.76 -17.21 -20.15
CA VAL A 395 -5.57 -16.04 -19.27
C VAL A 395 -4.08 -15.83 -18.94
N GLU A 396 -3.34 -16.90 -18.63
CA GLU A 396 -1.89 -16.83 -18.39
C GLU A 396 -1.14 -16.39 -19.64
N ARG A 397 -1.55 -16.86 -20.83
CA ARG A 397 -0.99 -16.41 -22.11
C ARG A 397 -1.22 -14.91 -22.32
N TYR A 398 -2.44 -14.42 -22.06
CA TYR A 398 -2.75 -13.00 -22.13
C TYR A 398 -1.92 -12.17 -21.12
N PHE A 399 -1.78 -12.63 -19.88
CA PHE A 399 -0.95 -11.94 -18.89
C PHE A 399 0.52 -11.93 -19.28
N LEU A 400 1.04 -13.02 -19.87
CA LEU A 400 2.38 -13.03 -20.43
C LEU A 400 2.53 -11.95 -21.52
N GLU A 401 1.59 -11.81 -22.45
CA GLU A 401 1.63 -10.77 -23.48
C GLU A 401 1.71 -9.35 -22.91
N LEU A 402 1.05 -9.09 -21.78
CA LEU A 402 1.14 -7.80 -21.09
C LEU A 402 2.51 -7.59 -20.42
N VAL A 403 3.09 -8.64 -19.84
CA VAL A 403 4.37 -8.59 -19.10
C VAL A 403 5.58 -8.52 -20.02
N LEU A 404 5.50 -9.07 -21.24
CA LEU A 404 6.65 -9.16 -22.16
C LEU A 404 7.36 -7.83 -22.47
N PRO A 405 6.68 -6.71 -22.78
CA PRO A 405 7.34 -5.45 -23.07
C PRO A 405 8.24 -4.94 -21.92
N ILE A 406 7.73 -4.96 -20.68
CA ILE A 406 8.51 -4.54 -19.52
C ILE A 406 9.61 -5.55 -19.19
N TYR A 407 9.34 -6.86 -19.33
CA TYR A 407 10.36 -7.91 -19.15
C TYR A 407 11.53 -7.73 -20.10
N ASN A 408 11.29 -7.37 -21.36
CA ASN A 408 12.36 -7.11 -22.33
C ASN A 408 13.21 -5.88 -21.98
N THR A 409 12.66 -4.96 -21.17
CA THR A 409 13.33 -3.73 -20.75
C THR A 409 14.12 -3.92 -19.45
N ILE A 410 13.56 -4.63 -18.47
CA ILE A 410 14.15 -4.73 -17.13
C ILE A 410 14.45 -6.15 -16.65
N GLY A 411 14.15 -7.20 -17.42
CA GLY A 411 14.13 -8.61 -16.98
C GLY A 411 15.38 -9.07 -16.20
N TRP A 412 16.39 -9.62 -16.88
CA TRP A 412 17.64 -10.05 -16.24
C TRP A 412 18.77 -9.02 -16.35
N ILE A 413 18.41 -7.78 -16.69
CA ILE A 413 19.36 -6.68 -16.93
C ILE A 413 19.71 -6.03 -15.59
N PRO A 414 20.99 -5.91 -15.20
CA PRO A 414 21.38 -5.22 -13.96
C PRO A 414 20.84 -3.79 -13.92
N ILE A 415 20.27 -3.38 -12.78
CA ILE A 415 19.73 -2.04 -12.54
C ILE A 415 20.64 -1.32 -11.53
N ASP A 416 20.91 -0.05 -11.76
CA ASP A 416 21.63 0.79 -10.80
C ASP A 416 20.70 1.19 -9.66
N GLN A 417 20.89 0.55 -8.50
CA GLN A 417 20.08 0.79 -7.30
C GLN A 417 20.22 2.23 -6.77
N SER A 418 21.30 2.93 -7.10
CA SER A 418 21.53 4.31 -6.62
C SER A 418 20.63 5.34 -7.29
N THR A 419 20.16 5.05 -8.51
CA THR A 419 19.33 5.95 -9.32
C THR A 419 17.94 5.42 -9.61
N GLU A 420 17.73 4.10 -9.59
CA GLU A 420 16.50 3.44 -10.02
C GLU A 420 15.96 2.46 -8.96
N TRP A 421 15.76 2.95 -7.72
CA TRP A 421 15.33 2.12 -6.58
C TRP A 421 14.00 1.39 -6.84
N LEU A 422 12.94 2.10 -7.25
CA LEU A 422 11.64 1.50 -7.53
C LEU A 422 11.67 0.44 -8.64
N ARG A 423 12.54 0.61 -9.65
CA ARG A 423 12.73 -0.39 -10.71
C ARG A 423 13.49 -1.61 -10.21
N THR A 424 14.44 -1.42 -9.30
CA THR A 424 15.11 -2.52 -8.58
C THR A 424 14.08 -3.36 -7.82
N LEU A 425 13.09 -2.74 -7.18
CA LEU A 425 12.00 -3.46 -6.50
C LEU A 425 11.02 -4.12 -7.48
N LEU A 426 10.78 -3.49 -8.64
CA LEU A 426 9.86 -4.00 -9.66
C LEU A 426 10.41 -5.24 -10.38
N GLN A 427 11.70 -5.24 -10.71
CA GLN A 427 12.34 -6.27 -11.55
C GLN A 427 12.05 -7.70 -11.08
N PRO A 428 12.27 -8.07 -9.80
CA PRO A 428 11.98 -9.41 -9.32
C PRO A 428 10.53 -9.84 -9.59
N SER A 429 9.57 -8.93 -9.40
CA SER A 429 8.15 -9.20 -9.63
C SER A 429 7.85 -9.47 -11.11
N ILE A 430 8.47 -8.70 -12.02
CA ILE A 430 8.34 -8.89 -13.48
C ILE A 430 9.00 -10.19 -13.95
N VAL A 431 10.22 -10.50 -13.47
CA VAL A 431 10.91 -11.76 -13.79
C VAL A 431 10.11 -12.95 -13.28
N SER A 432 9.61 -12.88 -12.04
CA SER A 432 8.76 -13.91 -11.44
C SER A 432 7.50 -14.15 -12.27
N ALA A 433 6.80 -13.08 -12.67
CA ALA A 433 5.61 -13.16 -13.50
C ALA A 433 5.89 -13.79 -14.88
N ALA A 434 6.94 -13.34 -15.58
CA ALA A 434 7.31 -13.88 -16.89
C ALA A 434 7.65 -15.37 -16.80
N CYS A 435 8.46 -15.77 -15.82
CA CYS A 435 8.79 -17.17 -15.59
C CYS A 435 7.55 -18.00 -15.21
N ARG A 436 6.65 -17.47 -14.36
CA ARG A 436 5.41 -18.15 -13.93
C ARG A 436 4.45 -18.38 -15.09
N TYR A 437 4.29 -17.41 -15.98
CA TYR A 437 3.40 -17.50 -17.15
C TYR A 437 4.04 -18.18 -18.36
N GLY A 438 5.13 -18.93 -18.18
CA GLY A 438 5.67 -19.83 -19.21
C GLY A 438 6.63 -19.20 -20.21
N HIS A 439 7.20 -18.01 -19.92
CA HIS A 439 8.21 -17.42 -20.80
C HIS A 439 9.48 -18.26 -20.85
N GLN A 440 9.71 -18.94 -21.99
CA GLN A 440 10.82 -19.88 -22.15
C GLN A 440 12.20 -19.24 -21.95
N GLY A 441 12.39 -17.99 -22.41
CA GLY A 441 13.63 -17.26 -22.18
C GLY A 441 13.90 -16.96 -20.70
N CYS A 442 12.85 -16.74 -19.90
CA CYS A 442 12.98 -16.51 -18.45
C CYS A 442 13.36 -17.82 -17.74
N ILE A 443 12.66 -18.91 -18.08
CA ILE A 443 12.89 -20.23 -17.51
C ILE A 443 14.32 -20.69 -17.79
N GLU A 444 14.78 -20.57 -19.04
CA GLU A 444 16.15 -20.98 -19.40
C GLU A 444 17.22 -20.09 -18.75
N ALA A 445 16.96 -18.79 -18.59
CA ALA A 445 17.87 -17.90 -17.85
C ALA A 445 17.99 -18.29 -16.38
N ALA A 446 16.88 -18.62 -15.72
CA ALA A 446 16.86 -19.11 -14.34
C ALA A 446 17.61 -20.44 -14.21
N ARG A 447 17.34 -21.42 -15.10
CA ARG A 447 18.05 -22.71 -15.11
C ARG A 447 19.54 -22.53 -15.40
N SER A 448 19.91 -21.62 -16.30
CA SER A 448 21.32 -21.29 -16.58
C SER A 448 22.03 -20.68 -15.38
N ALA A 449 21.37 -19.78 -14.64
CA ALA A 449 21.91 -19.22 -13.40
C ALA A 449 22.14 -20.31 -12.33
N TYR A 450 21.18 -21.23 -12.20
CA TYR A 450 21.33 -22.40 -11.35
C TYR A 450 22.48 -23.31 -11.79
N ARG A 451 22.61 -23.64 -13.08
CA ARG A 451 23.70 -24.49 -13.59
C ARG A 451 25.07 -23.90 -13.25
N ARG A 452 25.25 -22.58 -13.40
CA ARG A 452 26.48 -21.88 -13.01
C ARG A 452 26.79 -22.04 -11.52
N TRP A 453 25.77 -21.91 -10.66
CA TRP A 453 25.96 -22.12 -9.23
C TRP A 453 26.23 -23.59 -8.87
N ASN A 454 25.59 -24.54 -9.56
CA ASN A 454 25.82 -25.97 -9.35
C ASN A 454 27.26 -26.39 -9.73
N LEU A 455 27.89 -25.74 -10.71
CA LEU A 455 29.30 -25.97 -11.09
C LEU A 455 30.29 -25.50 -10.02
N ASN A 456 29.99 -24.41 -9.31
CA ASN A 456 30.79 -23.95 -8.17
C ASN A 456 29.91 -23.77 -6.92
N PRO A 457 29.63 -24.88 -6.20
CA PRO A 457 28.75 -24.85 -5.06
C PRO A 457 29.16 -23.84 -3.96
N ALA A 458 30.45 -23.56 -3.81
CA ALA A 458 30.94 -22.66 -2.76
C ALA A 458 30.62 -21.18 -3.02
N LEU A 459 30.31 -20.80 -4.27
CA LEU A 459 30.08 -19.41 -4.66
C LEU A 459 28.73 -19.24 -5.36
N ASN A 460 27.73 -18.77 -4.62
CA ASN A 460 26.44 -18.42 -5.20
C ASN A 460 26.50 -17.03 -5.85
N GLN A 461 26.60 -17.00 -7.19
CA GLN A 461 26.64 -15.76 -7.97
C GLN A 461 25.25 -15.26 -8.38
N ILE A 462 24.17 -15.92 -7.95
CA ILE A 462 22.81 -15.47 -8.27
C ILE A 462 22.53 -14.17 -7.48
N PRO A 463 22.19 -13.06 -8.16
CA PRO A 463 21.88 -11.80 -7.48
C PRO A 463 20.77 -11.99 -6.46
N ALA A 464 20.89 -11.34 -5.30
CA ALA A 464 19.99 -11.54 -4.17
C ALA A 464 18.53 -11.27 -4.51
N ASP A 465 18.26 -10.24 -5.30
CA ASP A 465 16.92 -9.80 -5.69
C ASP A 465 16.14 -10.85 -6.49
N VAL A 466 16.83 -11.67 -7.30
CA VAL A 466 16.20 -12.68 -8.17
C VAL A 466 16.44 -14.12 -7.71
N ARG A 467 17.13 -14.31 -6.58
CA ARG A 467 17.55 -15.63 -6.09
C ARG A 467 16.37 -16.55 -5.78
N SER A 468 15.35 -16.02 -5.10
CA SER A 468 14.12 -16.75 -4.80
C SER A 468 13.40 -17.22 -6.07
N ILE A 469 13.44 -16.42 -7.14
CA ILE A 469 12.82 -16.71 -8.43
C ILE A 469 13.57 -17.83 -9.13
N VAL A 470 14.90 -17.81 -9.13
CA VAL A 470 15.72 -18.90 -9.66
C VAL A 470 15.40 -20.21 -8.94
N TYR A 471 15.36 -20.18 -7.60
CA TYR A 471 15.07 -21.38 -6.81
C TYR A 471 13.68 -21.93 -7.10
N CYS A 472 12.66 -21.07 -7.07
CA CYS A 472 11.28 -21.46 -7.36
C CYS A 472 11.13 -22.03 -8.78
N THR A 473 11.72 -21.36 -9.78
CA THR A 473 11.64 -21.79 -11.19
C THR A 473 12.33 -23.14 -11.39
N VAL A 474 13.49 -23.36 -10.77
CA VAL A 474 14.22 -24.64 -10.87
C VAL A 474 13.47 -25.76 -10.17
N VAL A 475 12.82 -25.50 -9.03
CA VAL A 475 11.99 -26.51 -8.37
C VAL A 475 10.76 -26.86 -9.21
N ARG A 476 10.14 -25.87 -9.86
CA ARG A 476 8.93 -26.07 -10.66
C ARG A 476 9.19 -26.78 -11.99
N GLU A 477 10.24 -26.38 -12.70
CA GLU A 477 10.55 -26.82 -14.07
C GLU A 477 11.67 -27.87 -14.14
N GLY A 478 12.34 -28.13 -13.02
CA GLY A 478 13.53 -28.94 -12.96
C GLY A 478 13.30 -30.41 -12.60
N SER A 479 14.41 -31.12 -12.50
CA SER A 479 14.47 -32.54 -12.15
C SER A 479 14.68 -32.78 -10.64
N GLN A 480 14.50 -34.03 -10.22
CA GLN A 480 14.77 -34.46 -8.84
C GLN A 480 16.19 -34.13 -8.37
N SER A 481 17.20 -34.17 -9.26
CA SER A 481 18.58 -33.84 -8.90
C SER A 481 18.75 -32.36 -8.57
N GLU A 482 18.05 -31.48 -9.30
CA GLU A 482 18.06 -30.03 -9.07
C GLU A 482 17.36 -29.68 -7.76
N PHE A 483 16.25 -30.36 -7.46
CA PHE A 483 15.60 -30.28 -6.15
C PHE A 483 16.52 -30.72 -5.00
N ASN A 484 17.15 -31.90 -5.14
CA ASN A 484 18.03 -32.45 -4.10
C ASN A 484 19.23 -31.55 -3.83
N PHE A 485 19.77 -30.88 -4.86
CA PHE A 485 20.82 -29.89 -4.67
C PHE A 485 20.35 -28.72 -3.78
N LEU A 486 19.20 -28.11 -4.09
CA LEU A 486 18.66 -26.99 -3.31
C LEU A 486 18.33 -27.43 -1.87
N TRP A 487 17.78 -28.64 -1.71
CA TRP A 487 17.52 -29.22 -0.40
C TRP A 487 18.80 -29.38 0.43
N ALA A 488 19.87 -29.92 -0.17
CA ALA A 488 21.16 -30.05 0.50
C ALA A 488 21.77 -28.71 0.90
N ARG A 489 21.47 -27.62 0.17
CA ARG A 489 21.89 -26.26 0.56
C ARG A 489 21.14 -25.75 1.76
N LEU A 490 19.82 -25.89 1.76
CA LEU A 490 18.99 -25.51 2.91
C LEU A 490 19.48 -26.17 4.21
N GLN A 491 19.88 -27.45 4.16
CA GLN A 491 20.38 -28.19 5.32
C GLN A 491 21.76 -27.72 5.82
N ARG A 492 22.55 -27.03 4.99
CA ARG A 492 23.90 -26.55 5.31
C ARG A 492 23.95 -25.05 5.61
N GLU A 493 22.88 -24.32 5.32
CA GLU A 493 22.82 -22.88 5.49
C GLU A 493 22.84 -22.53 6.99
N SER A 494 23.84 -21.76 7.42
CA SER A 494 24.01 -21.37 8.82
C SER A 494 23.38 -20.03 9.16
N ILE A 495 22.93 -19.29 8.14
CA ILE A 495 22.26 -18.00 8.27
C ILE A 495 20.78 -18.27 8.02
N ALA A 496 19.90 -17.71 8.86
CA ALA A 496 18.49 -17.65 8.49
C ALA A 496 18.41 -16.78 7.22
N SER A 497 18.18 -17.38 6.05
CA SER A 497 18.13 -16.66 4.76
C SER A 497 16.70 -16.49 4.28
#